data_AF-Q7U7V4-F1
#
_entry.id   AF-Q7U7V4-F1
#
_cell.length_a   1.000
_cell.length_b   1.000
_cell.length_c   1.000
_cell.angle_alpha   90.00
_cell.angle_beta   90.00
_cell.angle_gamma   90.00
#
_symmetry.space_group_name_H-M   'P 1'
#
loop_
_entity.id
_entity.type
_entity.pdbx_description
1 polymer ?
#
loop_
_entity_poly.entity_id
_entity_poly.type
_entity_poly.pdbx_seq_one_letter_code
_entity_poly.pdbx_strand_id
1 'polypeptide(L)'
;MASDLKERVLSALRACRSSDDLVALDEQLAIDCRDAPLHQVICDALRDRSVAPVEAANWLTTLMEHRNQQLTACLNLSCQV
;
A
#
# COMPACT_ATOMS: atom_id res chain seq x y z
N MET A 1 16.82 -6.59 -11.38
CA MET A 1 15.46 -6.24 -11.87
C MET A 1 14.42 -6.27 -10.75
N ALA A 2 14.05 -7.42 -10.16
CA ALA A 2 13.05 -7.44 -9.07
C ALA A 2 13.51 -6.71 -7.78
N SER A 3 14.80 -6.79 -7.44
CA SER A 3 15.38 -6.09 -6.29
C SER A 3 15.38 -4.57 -6.45
N ASP A 4 15.61 -4.07 -7.68
CA ASP A 4 15.65 -2.63 -7.96
C ASP A 4 14.26 -2.00 -7.85
N LEU A 5 13.23 -2.73 -8.28
CA LEU A 5 11.83 -2.30 -8.12
C LEU A 5 11.45 -2.24 -6.64
N LYS A 6 11.79 -3.27 -5.85
CA LYS A 6 11.53 -3.32 -4.41
C LYS A 6 12.14 -2.11 -3.69
N GLU A 7 13.43 -1.83 -3.92
CA GLU A 7 14.10 -0.68 -3.29
C GLU A 7 13.51 0.67 -3.71
N ARG A 8 13.11 0.82 -4.98
CA ARG A 8 12.43 2.02 -5.46
C ARG A 8 11.08 2.22 -4.78
N VAL A 9 10.28 1.16 -4.66
CA VAL A 9 8.97 1.22 -4.00
C VAL A 9 9.14 1.52 -2.50
N LEU A 10 10.11 0.92 -1.83
CA LEU A 10 10.41 1.24 -0.42
C LEU A 10 10.89 2.68 -0.25
N SER A 11 11.67 3.20 -1.19
CA SER A 11 12.09 4.60 -1.16
C SER A 11 10.89 5.55 -1.33
N ALA A 12 9.95 5.21 -2.21
CA ALA A 12 8.70 5.96 -2.37
C ALA A 12 7.83 5.90 -1.10
N LEU A 13 7.68 4.73 -0.49
CA LEU A 13 6.94 4.55 0.78
C LEU A 13 7.50 5.43 1.91
N ARG A 14 8.83 5.49 2.05
CA ARG A 14 9.51 6.35 3.05
C ARG A 14 9.36 7.85 2.74
N ALA A 15 9.11 8.20 1.49
CA ALA A 15 8.91 9.58 1.05
C ALA A 15 7.46 10.06 1.26
N CYS A 16 6.48 9.14 1.36
CA CYS A 16 5.10 9.49 1.70
C CYS A 16 5.05 10.24 3.04
N ARG A 17 4.38 11.39 3.06
CA ARG A 17 4.22 12.23 4.26
C ARG A 17 2.79 12.23 4.78
N SER A 18 1.84 11.75 3.98
CA SER A 18 0.42 11.66 4.31
C SER A 18 -0.16 10.31 3.91
N SER A 19 -1.33 10.00 4.46
CA SER A 19 -2.10 8.83 4.06
C SER A 19 -2.51 8.89 2.58
N ASP A 20 -2.80 10.09 2.07
CA ASP A 20 -3.19 10.30 0.67
C ASP A 20 -2.03 9.98 -0.29
N ASP A 21 -0.79 10.36 0.05
CA ASP A 21 0.39 10.01 -0.75
C ASP A 21 0.57 8.50 -0.85
N LEU A 22 0.28 7.79 0.24
CA LEU A 22 0.44 6.35 0.34
C LEU A 22 -0.64 5.62 -0.46
N VAL A 23 -1.87 6.11 -0.42
CA VAL A 23 -2.98 5.60 -1.24
C VAL A 23 -2.69 5.82 -2.73
N ALA A 24 -2.26 7.02 -3.11
CA ALA A 24 -1.90 7.31 -4.50
C ALA A 24 -0.79 6.38 -5.02
N LEU A 25 0.19 6.04 -4.17
CA LEU A 25 1.23 5.07 -4.49
C LEU A 25 0.68 3.64 -4.69
N ASP A 26 -0.26 3.18 -3.84
CA ASP A 26 -0.91 1.87 -3.99
C ASP A 26 -1.70 1.79 -5.30
N GLU A 27 -2.48 2.83 -5.61
CA GLU A 27 -3.27 2.91 -6.84
C GLU A 27 -2.38 2.91 -8.09
N GLN A 28 -1.29 3.69 -8.07
CA GLN A 28 -0.33 3.73 -9.17
C GLN A 28 0.32 2.36 -9.38
N LEU A 29 0.74 1.68 -8.30
CA LEU A 29 1.34 0.34 -8.39
C LEU A 29 0.35 -0.73 -8.82
N ALA A 30 -0.93 -0.61 -8.47
CA ALA A 30 -1.97 -1.52 -8.93
C ALA A 30 -2.14 -1.46 -10.47
N ILE A 31 -1.90 -0.29 -11.07
CA ILE A 31 -1.91 -0.09 -12.53
C ILE A 31 -0.62 -0.62 -13.15
N ASP A 32 0.53 -0.22 -12.61
CA ASP A 32 1.85 -0.44 -13.21
C ASP A 32 2.38 -1.87 -12.98
N CYS A 33 1.99 -2.54 -11.90
CA CYS A 33 2.60 -3.77 -11.39
C CYS A 33 1.57 -4.71 -10.74
N ARG A 34 0.69 -5.31 -11.56
CA ARG A 34 -0.40 -6.17 -11.10
C ARG A 34 0.05 -7.40 -10.28
N ASP A 35 1.28 -7.87 -10.49
CA ASP A 35 1.82 -9.07 -9.85
C ASP A 35 2.55 -8.78 -8.51
N ALA A 36 2.73 -7.51 -8.14
CA ALA A 36 3.48 -7.11 -6.95
C ALA A 36 2.73 -6.01 -6.17
N PRO A 37 1.62 -6.36 -5.49
CA PRO A 37 0.83 -5.40 -4.75
C PRO A 37 1.64 -4.81 -3.58
N LEU A 38 1.37 -3.56 -3.22
CA LEU A 38 2.17 -2.80 -2.24
C LEU A 38 2.26 -3.49 -0.88
N HIS A 39 1.17 -4.10 -0.40
CA HIS A 39 1.16 -4.85 0.87
C HIS A 39 2.17 -6.00 0.88
N GLN A 40 2.38 -6.68 -0.27
CA GLN A 40 3.34 -7.77 -0.37
C GLN A 40 4.77 -7.23 -0.28
N VAL A 41 5.06 -6.10 -0.93
CA VAL A 41 6.36 -5.43 -0.85
C VAL A 41 6.68 -5.02 0.60
N ILE A 42 5.70 -4.50 1.33
CA ILE A 42 5.85 -4.13 2.75
C ILE A 42 6.11 -5.38 3.61
N CYS A 43 5.36 -6.46 3.42
CA CYS A 43 5.57 -7.72 4.13
C CYS A 43 6.94 -8.35 3.84
N ASP A 44 7.41 -8.27 2.60
CA ASP A 44 8.72 -8.76 2.22
C ASP A 44 9.83 -7.88 2.82
N ALA A 45 9.63 -6.58 2.96
CA ALA A 45 10.57 -5.69 3.65
C ALA A 45 10.63 -5.96 5.17
N LEU A 46 9.50 -6.28 5.78
CA LEU A 46 9.45 -6.75 7.17
C LEU A 46 10.21 -8.07 7.35
N ARG A 47 9.99 -9.04 6.46
CA ARG A 47 10.66 -10.34 6.50
C ARG A 47 12.17 -10.18 6.39
N ASP A 48 12.61 -9.32 5.48
CA ASP A 48 14.03 -9.04 5.24
C ASP A 48 14.64 -8.07 6.25
N ARG A 49 13.84 -7.55 7.19
CA ARG A 49 14.23 -6.57 8.22
C ARG A 49 14.80 -5.27 7.62
N SER A 50 14.37 -4.89 6.43
CA SER A 50 14.80 -3.66 5.75
C SER A 50 13.96 -2.43 6.11
N VAL A 51 12.88 -2.61 6.87
CA VAL A 51 11.99 -1.56 7.39
C VAL A 51 11.66 -1.86 8.86
N ALA A 52 11.48 -0.81 9.66
CA ALA A 52 11.08 -0.96 11.06
C ALA A 52 9.64 -1.49 11.18
N PRO A 53 9.35 -2.39 12.15
CA PRO A 53 8.00 -2.96 12.32
C PRO A 53 6.89 -1.92 12.46
N VAL A 54 7.16 -0.82 13.18
CA VAL A 54 6.20 0.26 13.41
C VAL A 54 5.88 1.02 12.12
N GLU A 55 6.90 1.28 11.30
CA GLU A 55 6.75 2.00 10.04
C GLU A 55 5.89 1.19 9.05
N ALA A 56 6.20 -0.09 8.91
CA ALA A 56 5.40 -0.99 8.08
C ALA A 56 3.97 -1.16 8.59
N ALA A 57 3.77 -1.23 9.92
CA ALA A 57 2.43 -1.31 10.51
C ALA A 57 1.60 -0.07 10.17
N ASN A 58 2.16 1.14 10.27
CA ASN A 58 1.48 2.38 9.92
C ASN A 58 1.03 2.40 8.45
N TRP A 59 1.91 1.96 7.54
CA TRP A 59 1.57 1.84 6.12
C TRP A 59 0.44 0.83 5.89
N LEU A 60 0.54 -0.37 6.45
CA LEU A 60 -0.49 -1.41 6.30
C LEU A 60 -1.84 -0.99 6.88
N THR A 61 -1.85 -0.34 8.05
CA THR A 61 -3.07 0.22 8.65
C THR A 61 -3.75 1.20 7.71
N THR A 62 -2.98 2.14 7.14
CA THR A 62 -3.51 3.14 6.19
C THR A 62 -4.14 2.46 4.97
N LEU A 63 -3.46 1.46 4.38
CA LEU A 63 -3.98 0.70 3.23
C LEU A 63 -5.26 -0.07 3.57
N MET A 64 -5.30 -0.69 4.75
CA MET A 64 -6.47 -1.45 5.20
C MET A 64 -7.67 -0.53 5.45
N GLU A 65 -7.46 0.63 6.09
CA GLU A 65 -8.50 1.62 6.32
C GLU A 65 -9.07 2.14 5.00
N HIS A 66 -8.20 2.47 4.04
CA HIS A 66 -8.63 2.93 2.72
C HIS A 66 -9.46 1.87 1.98
N ARG A 67 -9.01 0.62 1.96
CA ARG A 67 -9.77 -0.50 1.39
C ARG A 67 -11.13 -0.68 2.07
N ASN A 68 -11.17 -0.55 3.39
CA ASN A 68 -12.42 -0.66 4.15
C ASN A 68 -13.40 0.47 3.81
N GLN A 69 -12.89 1.70 3.60
CA GLN A 69 -13.68 2.83 3.12
C GLN A 69 -14.23 2.59 1.70
N GLN A 70 -13.40 2.10 0.78
CA GLN A 70 -13.83 1.75 -0.58
C GLN A 70 -14.93 0.67 -0.56
N LEU A 71 -14.75 -0.40 0.22
CA LEU A 71 -15.75 -1.45 0.38
C LEU A 71 -17.06 -0.91 0.95
N THR A 72 -16.98 -0.07 1.99
CA THR A 72 -18.16 0.56 2.61
C THR A 72 -18.89 1.46 1.61
N ALA A 73 -18.17 2.25 0.81
CA ALA A 73 -18.76 3.06 -0.24
C ALA A 73 -19.46 2.20 -1.30
N CYS A 74 -18.84 1.11 -1.76
CA CYS A 74 -19.46 0.17 -2.71
C CYS A 74 -20.72 -0.49 -2.16
N LEU A 75 -20.70 -0.91 -0.89
CA LEU A 75 -21.85 -1.52 -0.22
C LEU A 75 -22.99 -0.50 -0.05
N ASN A 76 -22.68 0.74 0.32
CA ASN A 76 -23.69 1.80 0.47
C ASN A 76 -24.30 2.21 -0.89
N LEU A 77 -23.51 2.20 -1.97
CA LEU A 77 -24.00 2.42 -3.34
C LEU A 77 -24.95 1.29 -3.79
N SER A 78 -24.73 0.06 -3.31
CA SER A 78 -25.60 -1.08 -3.62
C SER A 78 -26.87 -1.16 -2.75
N CYS A 79 -27.02 -0.29 -1.74
CA CYS A 79 -28.25 -0.14 -0.94
C CYS A 79 -29.22 0.94 -1.45
N GLN A 80 -28.94 1.60 -2.59
CA GLN A 80 -29.80 2.63 -3.20
C GLN A 80 -30.69 2.12 -4.35
N VAL A 81 -30.98 0.82 -4.42
CA VAL A 81 -31.85 0.23 -5.47
C VAL A 81 -33.11 -0.37 -4.87
#